data_AF-A0A6J4T4B4-F1
#
_entry.id   AF-A0A6J4T4B4-F1
#
_cell.length_a   1.000
_cell.length_b   1.000
_cell.length_c   1.000
_cell.angle_alpha   90.00
_cell.angle_beta   90.00
_cell.angle_gamma   90.00
#
_symmetry.space_group_name_H-M   'P 1'
#
loop_
_entity.id
_entity.type
_entity.pdbx_description
1 polymer ?
#
loop_
_entity_poly.entity_id
_entity_poly.type
_entity_poly.pdbx_seq_one_letter_code
_entity_poly.pdbx_strand_id
1 'polypeptide(L)'
;ATRTQRAAMARIARLERRRRAVDERYDPGRSLDGAARYLAIAERALGREDLAVVSYHMGLGNLEQVIEAYVAPARPRRRLRATVEDYDVSYERIFYDSSPLENRRTYALLNDFGDDSRSYLLRVEAAREIMRLHRDDRGELSRLERLHALRPSGERVLRPPEETDSFADPAAMDEAFEDGDLVQLPNEPERLGFILDPALGAFGAGAEGAPDPGLYRGLRPEAVAALLYITKEVERVAGRSELRVTGAARDEGYGRRLAAAGRAEGEPASEPALHATGFSFDIARDYPNRRVRLAFAYVLERLRSLRVIHHVYEPGEIHITAGPDADRLLELQETLVPARG
;
A
#
# COMPACT_ATOMS: atom_id res chain seq x y z
N ALA A 1 -18.56 27.26 20.33
CA ALA A 1 -17.69 28.29 19.73
C ALA A 1 -17.92 29.67 20.36
N THR A 2 -16.86 30.34 20.81
CA THR A 2 -16.91 31.69 21.41
C THR A 2 -17.33 32.75 20.38
N ARG A 3 -17.77 33.93 20.82
CA ARG A 3 -18.17 35.05 19.92
C ARG A 3 -17.06 35.42 18.94
N THR A 4 -15.81 35.36 19.39
CA THR A 4 -14.60 35.58 18.59
C THR A 4 -14.42 34.52 17.51
N GLN A 5 -14.63 33.23 17.83
CA GLN A 5 -14.57 32.15 16.84
C GLN A 5 -15.65 32.30 15.76
N ARG A 6 -16.88 32.68 16.13
CA ARG A 6 -17.96 32.91 15.15
C ARG A 6 -17.65 34.07 14.20
N ALA A 7 -17.10 35.17 14.73
CA ALA A 7 -16.68 36.32 13.92
C ALA A 7 -15.51 35.97 12.96
N ALA A 8 -14.54 35.18 13.43
CA ALA A 8 -13.45 34.67 12.61
C ALA A 8 -13.95 33.78 11.47
N MET A 9 -14.85 32.83 11.76
CA MET A 9 -15.48 31.98 10.75
C MET A 9 -16.27 32.78 9.71
N ALA A 10 -17.04 33.79 10.15
CA ALA A 10 -17.78 34.66 9.23
C ALA A 10 -16.84 35.46 8.31
N ARG A 11 -15.69 35.91 8.84
CA ARG A 11 -14.65 36.59 8.05
C ARG A 11 -14.00 35.63 7.04
N ILE A 12 -13.67 34.40 7.45
CA ILE A 12 -13.13 33.36 6.55
C ILE A 12 -14.10 33.09 5.41
N ALA A 13 -15.36 32.81 5.72
CA ALA A 13 -16.38 32.53 4.70
C ALA A 13 -16.57 33.70 3.72
N ARG A 14 -16.47 34.96 4.20
CA ARG A 14 -16.49 36.14 3.33
C ARG A 14 -15.27 36.22 2.42
N LEU A 15 -14.08 35.92 2.94
CA LEU A 15 -12.84 35.91 2.15
C LEU A 15 -12.85 34.77 1.12
N GLU A 16 -13.35 33.59 1.47
CA GLU A 16 -13.51 32.47 0.54
C GLU A 16 -14.47 32.80 -0.60
N ARG A 17 -15.63 33.41 -0.29
CA ARG A 17 -16.56 33.89 -1.34
C ARG A 17 -15.91 34.92 -2.25
N ARG A 18 -15.16 35.87 -1.68
CA ARG A 18 -14.44 36.87 -2.47
C ARG A 18 -13.37 36.23 -3.34
N ARG A 19 -12.62 35.26 -2.81
CA ARG A 19 -11.62 34.51 -3.57
C ARG A 19 -12.26 33.79 -4.76
N ARG A 20 -13.38 33.08 -4.55
CA ARG A 20 -14.13 32.43 -5.64
C ARG A 20 -14.54 33.38 -6.77
N ALA A 21 -14.81 34.64 -6.44
CA ALA A 21 -15.22 35.64 -7.43
C ALA A 21 -14.05 36.25 -8.23
N VAL A 22 -12.79 36.11 -7.78
CA VAL A 22 -11.63 36.77 -8.42
C VAL A 22 -10.54 35.81 -8.89
N ASP A 23 -10.47 34.62 -8.30
CA ASP A 23 -9.45 33.62 -8.59
C ASP A 23 -9.96 32.74 -9.74
N GLU A 24 -9.33 32.88 -10.91
CA GLU A 24 -9.74 32.20 -12.15
C GLU A 24 -9.75 30.68 -12.04
N ARG A 25 -9.08 30.10 -11.03
CA ARG A 25 -9.14 28.66 -10.75
C ARG A 25 -10.53 28.18 -10.32
N TYR A 26 -11.42 29.09 -9.91
CA TYR A 26 -12.82 28.76 -9.63
C TYR A 26 -13.74 28.90 -10.85
N ASP A 27 -13.25 29.41 -11.98
CA ASP A 27 -13.94 29.33 -13.27
C ASP A 27 -13.58 28.00 -13.93
N PRO A 28 -14.53 27.06 -14.10
CA PRO A 28 -14.22 25.73 -14.64
C PRO A 28 -13.62 25.78 -16.05
N GLY A 29 -14.09 26.70 -16.91
CA GLY A 29 -13.61 26.84 -18.27
C GLY A 29 -12.16 27.32 -18.30
N ARG A 30 -11.85 28.40 -17.57
CA ARG A 30 -10.47 28.92 -17.47
C ARG A 30 -9.52 27.93 -16.81
N SER A 31 -10.00 27.19 -15.81
CA SER A 31 -9.21 26.16 -15.14
C SER A 31 -8.84 25.02 -16.11
N LEU A 32 -9.79 24.54 -16.91
CA LEU A 32 -9.54 23.51 -17.92
C LEU A 32 -8.62 24.01 -19.04
N ASP A 33 -8.84 25.22 -19.54
CA ASP A 33 -7.98 25.83 -20.57
C ASP A 33 -6.54 26.00 -20.08
N GLY A 34 -6.37 26.41 -18.82
CA GLY A 34 -5.07 26.51 -18.16
C GLY A 34 -4.37 25.15 -18.05
N ALA A 35 -5.10 24.12 -17.62
CA ALA A 35 -4.57 22.76 -17.53
C ALA A 35 -4.17 22.19 -18.90
N ALA A 36 -5.04 22.31 -19.90
CA ALA A 36 -4.76 21.87 -21.27
C ALA A 36 -3.54 22.57 -21.86
N ARG A 37 -3.42 23.89 -21.66
CA ARG A 37 -2.26 24.66 -22.10
C ARG A 37 -0.98 24.19 -21.42
N TYR A 38 -1.02 23.93 -20.12
CA TYR A 38 0.14 23.40 -19.39
C TYR A 38 0.56 22.05 -19.96
N LEU A 39 -0.37 21.10 -20.09
CA LEU A 39 -0.07 19.76 -20.60
C LEU A 39 0.52 19.81 -22.01
N ALA A 40 -0.01 20.66 -22.90
CA ALA A 40 0.54 20.84 -24.25
C ALA A 40 1.95 21.48 -24.25
N ILE A 41 2.30 22.30 -23.25
CA ILE A 41 3.66 22.81 -23.08
C ILE A 41 4.59 21.69 -22.58
N ALA A 42 4.16 20.96 -21.56
CA ALA A 42 4.92 19.87 -20.96
C ALA A 42 5.19 18.75 -21.98
N GLU A 43 4.18 18.31 -22.72
CA GLU A 43 4.30 17.28 -23.76
C GLU A 43 5.27 17.71 -24.87
N ARG A 44 5.24 18.98 -25.30
CA ARG A 44 6.24 19.48 -26.27
C ARG A 44 7.67 19.47 -25.71
N ALA A 45 7.83 19.74 -24.42
CA ALA A 45 9.13 19.79 -23.75
C ALA A 45 9.70 18.39 -23.44
N LEU A 46 8.84 17.42 -23.13
CA LEU A 46 9.20 16.08 -22.68
C LEU A 46 9.11 15.03 -23.80
N GLY A 47 8.22 15.22 -24.77
CA GLY A 47 7.98 14.29 -25.87
C GLY A 47 7.10 13.08 -25.53
N ARG A 48 6.54 13.00 -24.33
CA ARG A 48 5.66 11.91 -23.88
C ARG A 48 4.52 12.40 -22.98
N GLU A 49 3.37 11.72 -23.07
CA GLU A 49 2.15 12.04 -22.33
C GLU A 49 2.25 11.72 -20.84
N ASP A 50 2.77 10.55 -20.46
CA ASP A 50 2.95 10.11 -19.07
C ASP A 50 3.76 11.12 -18.25
N LEU A 51 4.89 11.58 -18.79
CA LEU A 51 5.73 12.60 -18.18
C LEU A 51 5.02 13.97 -18.13
N ALA A 52 4.25 14.32 -19.16
CA ALA A 52 3.48 15.57 -19.17
C ALA A 52 2.42 15.57 -18.05
N VAL A 53 1.67 14.48 -17.91
CA VAL A 53 0.66 14.28 -16.86
C VAL A 53 1.30 14.38 -15.47
N VAL A 54 2.38 13.63 -15.23
CA VAL A 54 3.10 13.66 -13.94
C VAL A 54 3.58 15.07 -13.59
N SER A 55 4.14 15.76 -14.58
CA SER A 55 4.65 17.12 -14.38
C SER A 55 3.54 18.10 -13.98
N TYR A 56 2.26 17.81 -14.23
CA TYR A 56 1.16 18.68 -13.81
C TYR A 56 1.09 18.83 -12.29
N HIS A 57 1.41 17.78 -11.54
CA HIS A 57 1.40 17.83 -10.07
C HIS A 57 2.73 18.31 -9.50
N MET A 58 3.84 17.67 -9.90
CA MET A 58 5.16 17.99 -9.31
C MET A 58 5.81 19.24 -9.92
N GLY A 59 5.36 19.69 -11.09
CA GLY A 59 5.96 20.77 -11.87
C GLY A 59 7.05 20.30 -12.82
N LEU A 60 7.12 20.91 -14.01
CA LEU A 60 8.08 20.55 -15.07
C LEU A 60 9.55 20.62 -14.61
N GLY A 61 9.93 21.66 -13.86
CA GLY A 61 11.32 21.81 -13.39
C GLY A 61 11.73 20.80 -12.31
N ASN A 62 10.78 20.30 -11.52
CA ASN A 62 11.03 19.21 -10.59
C ASN A 62 11.18 17.89 -11.34
N LEU A 63 10.31 17.62 -12.32
CA LEU A 63 10.42 16.42 -13.15
C LEU A 63 11.72 16.43 -13.98
N GLU A 64 12.17 17.57 -14.48
CA GLU A 64 13.46 17.72 -15.17
C GLU A 64 14.63 17.27 -14.27
N GLN A 65 14.68 17.72 -13.02
CA GLN A 65 15.70 17.28 -12.05
C GLN A 65 15.64 15.78 -11.75
N VAL A 66 14.43 15.20 -11.69
CA VAL A 66 14.24 13.75 -11.52
C VAL A 66 14.77 12.98 -12.73
N ILE A 67 14.46 13.43 -13.95
CA ILE A 67 14.94 12.82 -15.20
C ILE A 67 16.46 12.92 -15.28
N GLU A 68 17.03 14.09 -14.99
CA GLU A 68 18.48 14.30 -14.97
C GLU A 68 19.17 13.38 -13.95
N ALA A 69 18.60 13.21 -12.76
CA ALA A 69 19.13 12.31 -11.75
C ALA A 69 19.05 10.83 -12.21
N TYR A 70 17.98 10.46 -12.91
CA TYR A 70 17.76 9.10 -13.42
C TYR A 70 18.76 8.73 -14.52
N VAL A 71 19.04 9.66 -15.45
CA VAL A 71 20.01 9.42 -16.53
C VAL A 71 21.45 9.73 -16.15
N ALA A 72 21.73 10.21 -14.93
CA ALA A 72 23.04 10.72 -14.50
C ALA A 72 24.25 9.78 -14.66
N PRO A 73 24.12 8.43 -14.73
CA PRO A 73 25.23 7.59 -15.19
C PRO A 73 25.73 7.97 -16.60
N ALA A 74 24.90 8.66 -17.38
CA ALA A 74 25.18 9.24 -18.68
C ALA A 74 24.97 10.77 -18.68
N ARG A 75 25.42 11.45 -19.73
CA ARG A 75 25.28 12.92 -19.81
C ARG A 75 23.91 13.27 -20.38
N PRO A 76 23.09 14.10 -19.69
CA PRO A 76 21.84 14.59 -20.26
C PRO A 76 22.10 15.44 -21.50
N ARG A 77 21.15 15.43 -22.43
CA ARG A 77 21.21 16.27 -23.64
C ARG A 77 20.84 17.71 -23.29
N ARG A 78 21.18 18.65 -24.18
CA ARG A 78 20.85 20.08 -24.02
C ARG A 78 19.34 20.35 -24.05
N ARG A 79 18.55 19.44 -24.63
CA ARG A 79 17.08 19.55 -24.70
C ARG A 79 16.51 18.37 -23.93
N LEU A 80 15.59 18.64 -23.00
CA LEU A 80 14.95 17.63 -22.17
C LEU A 80 14.32 16.50 -23.00
N ARG A 81 13.54 16.84 -24.03
CA ARG A 81 12.98 15.87 -24.98
C ARG A 81 14.01 14.91 -25.58
N ALA A 82 15.19 15.40 -25.96
CA ALA A 82 16.23 14.55 -26.53
C ALA A 82 16.82 13.59 -25.48
N THR A 83 16.90 14.02 -24.21
CA THR A 83 17.24 13.12 -23.10
C THR A 83 16.18 12.03 -22.94
N VAL A 84 14.89 12.41 -22.96
CA VAL A 84 13.79 11.44 -22.84
C VAL A 84 13.82 10.42 -23.98
N GLU A 85 13.98 10.87 -25.22
CA GLU A 85 14.01 10.02 -26.42
C GLU A 85 15.24 9.08 -26.43
N ASP A 86 16.44 9.60 -26.19
CA ASP A 86 17.68 8.81 -26.29
C ASP A 86 17.82 7.74 -25.22
N TYR A 87 17.30 8.00 -24.01
CA TYR A 87 17.37 7.07 -22.88
C TYR A 87 16.06 6.30 -22.66
N ASP A 88 15.09 6.44 -23.57
CA ASP A 88 13.75 5.82 -23.48
C ASP A 88 13.12 5.99 -22.09
N VAL A 89 13.10 7.22 -21.61
CA VAL A 89 12.62 7.54 -20.27
C VAL A 89 11.10 7.55 -20.26
N SER A 90 10.49 6.68 -19.46
CA SER A 90 9.07 6.75 -19.10
C SER A 90 8.90 7.04 -17.61
N TYR A 91 7.72 7.49 -17.22
CA TYR A 91 7.47 7.65 -15.79
C TYR A 91 7.42 6.32 -15.06
N GLU A 92 6.89 5.26 -15.68
CA GLU A 92 6.87 3.92 -15.07
C GLU A 92 8.29 3.42 -14.80
N ARG A 93 9.22 3.63 -15.74
CA ARG A 93 10.64 3.28 -15.54
C ARG A 93 11.26 4.09 -14.41
N ILE A 94 11.09 5.42 -14.40
CA ILE A 94 11.54 6.25 -13.28
C ILE A 94 10.97 5.73 -11.96
N PHE A 95 9.67 5.44 -11.92
CA PHE A 95 8.99 4.98 -10.73
C PHE A 95 9.53 3.63 -10.28
N TYR A 96 9.50 2.59 -11.10
CA TYR A 96 9.85 1.22 -10.71
C TYR A 96 11.36 0.95 -10.61
N ASP A 97 12.18 1.58 -11.44
CA ASP A 97 13.64 1.37 -11.44
C ASP A 97 14.35 2.18 -10.34
N SER A 98 13.64 3.09 -9.67
CA SER A 98 14.19 3.89 -8.57
C SER A 98 13.85 3.30 -7.22
N SER A 99 14.89 2.97 -6.44
CA SER A 99 14.78 2.38 -5.11
C SER A 99 15.85 2.93 -4.16
N PRO A 100 15.82 2.57 -2.87
CA PRO A 100 16.92 2.86 -1.97
C PRO A 100 18.27 2.24 -2.40
N LEU A 101 18.26 1.25 -3.31
CA LEU A 101 19.44 0.53 -3.76
C LEU A 101 19.88 0.93 -5.18
N GLU A 102 18.93 1.15 -6.08
CA GLU A 102 19.11 1.48 -7.50
C GLU A 102 18.57 2.89 -7.81
N ASN A 103 19.25 3.66 -8.66
CA ASN A 103 18.88 5.05 -8.96
C ASN A 103 18.59 5.89 -7.69
N ARG A 104 19.43 5.71 -6.66
CA ARG A 104 19.18 6.21 -5.28
C ARG A 104 18.91 7.71 -5.21
N ARG A 105 19.58 8.49 -6.06
CA ARG A 105 19.39 9.95 -6.12
C ARG A 105 17.99 10.30 -6.64
N THR A 106 17.55 9.64 -7.70
CA THR A 106 16.19 9.77 -8.25
C THR A 106 15.16 9.37 -7.22
N TYR A 107 15.38 8.24 -6.53
CA TYR A 107 14.51 7.79 -5.45
C TYR A 107 14.42 8.82 -4.32
N ALA A 108 15.54 9.39 -3.87
CA ALA A 108 15.55 10.41 -2.82
C ALA A 108 14.76 11.66 -3.25
N LEU A 109 15.01 12.18 -4.46
CA LEU A 109 14.30 13.35 -4.98
C LEU A 109 12.78 13.14 -5.03
N LEU A 110 12.32 11.99 -5.54
CA LEU A 110 10.90 11.68 -5.59
C LEU A 110 10.23 11.61 -4.21
N ASN A 111 10.98 11.23 -3.17
CA ASN A 111 10.47 11.15 -1.79
C ASN A 111 10.55 12.49 -1.05
N ASP A 112 11.35 13.44 -1.53
CA ASP A 112 11.52 14.75 -0.90
C ASP A 112 10.38 15.74 -1.23
N PHE A 113 9.54 15.47 -2.24
CA PHE A 113 8.42 16.34 -2.61
C PHE A 113 7.33 16.44 -1.53
N GLY A 114 7.24 15.46 -0.62
CA GLY A 114 6.36 15.52 0.56
C GLY A 114 4.85 15.49 0.26
N ASP A 115 4.46 15.22 -1.00
CA ASP A 115 3.08 15.10 -1.47
C ASP A 115 2.91 13.84 -2.35
N ASP A 116 1.79 13.78 -3.08
CA ASP A 116 1.43 12.63 -3.90
C ASP A 116 2.15 12.59 -5.27
N SER A 117 3.14 13.47 -5.50
CA SER A 117 3.91 13.59 -6.75
C SER A 117 4.41 12.28 -7.31
N ARG A 118 4.95 11.40 -6.45
CA ARG A 118 5.49 10.11 -6.91
C ARG A 118 4.40 9.14 -7.38
N SER A 119 3.17 9.28 -6.91
CA SER A 119 2.05 8.40 -7.24
C SER A 119 1.06 9.03 -8.23
N TYR A 120 1.35 10.24 -8.72
CA TYR A 120 0.35 11.06 -9.41
C TYR A 120 -0.18 10.41 -10.68
N LEU A 121 0.69 9.82 -11.51
CA LEU A 121 0.26 9.11 -12.73
C LEU A 121 -0.75 8.01 -12.40
N LEU A 122 -0.42 7.16 -11.43
CA LEU A 122 -1.26 6.03 -11.01
C LEU A 122 -2.62 6.50 -10.52
N ARG A 123 -2.69 7.66 -9.86
CA ARG A 123 -3.95 8.27 -9.42
C ARG A 123 -4.79 8.81 -10.57
N VAL A 124 -4.15 9.40 -11.58
CA VAL A 124 -4.84 9.85 -12.80
C VAL A 124 -5.38 8.65 -13.57
N GLU A 125 -4.60 7.56 -13.68
CA GLU A 125 -5.07 6.32 -14.31
C GLU A 125 -6.22 5.68 -13.52
N ALA A 126 -6.15 5.66 -12.18
CA ALA A 126 -7.27 5.19 -11.36
C ALA A 126 -8.54 6.05 -11.55
N ALA A 127 -8.39 7.37 -11.64
CA ALA A 127 -9.52 8.27 -11.93
C ALA A 127 -10.09 8.04 -13.33
N ARG A 128 -9.23 7.81 -14.32
CA ARG A 128 -9.64 7.46 -15.69
C ARG A 128 -10.42 6.15 -15.70
N GLU A 129 -9.99 5.16 -14.93
CA GLU A 129 -10.70 3.87 -14.81
C GLU A 129 -12.08 4.03 -14.15
N ILE A 130 -12.18 4.82 -13.07
CA ILE A 130 -13.48 5.15 -12.47
C ILE A 130 -14.43 5.80 -13.50
N MET A 131 -13.91 6.73 -14.30
CA MET A 131 -14.69 7.40 -15.35
C MET A 131 -15.09 6.46 -16.48
N ARG A 132 -14.24 5.48 -16.82
CA ARG A 132 -14.55 4.42 -17.78
C ARG A 132 -15.67 3.52 -17.25
N LEU A 133 -15.51 2.98 -16.04
CA LEU A 133 -16.54 2.17 -15.37
C LEU A 133 -17.86 2.93 -15.24
N HIS A 134 -17.83 4.22 -14.91
CA HIS A 134 -19.06 5.02 -14.83
C HIS A 134 -19.84 5.09 -16.16
N ARG A 135 -19.14 5.10 -17.30
CA ARG A 135 -19.75 5.17 -18.64
C ARG A 135 -20.13 3.79 -19.17
N ASP A 136 -19.26 2.81 -18.96
CA ASP A 136 -19.28 1.55 -19.70
C ASP A 136 -19.68 0.35 -18.82
N ASP A 137 -19.45 0.40 -17.51
CA ASP A 137 -19.75 -0.69 -16.56
C ASP A 137 -20.08 -0.17 -15.15
N ARG A 138 -21.30 0.34 -15.00
CA ARG A 138 -21.79 0.84 -13.71
C ARG A 138 -21.98 -0.26 -12.66
N GLY A 139 -22.18 -1.51 -13.10
CA GLY A 139 -22.34 -2.65 -12.19
C GLY A 139 -21.05 -2.90 -11.42
N GLU A 140 -19.92 -2.95 -12.14
CA GLU A 140 -18.61 -3.10 -11.53
C GLU A 140 -18.24 -1.88 -10.67
N LEU A 141 -18.52 -0.65 -11.13
CA LEU A 141 -18.28 0.54 -10.30
C LEU A 141 -19.04 0.47 -8.96
N SER A 142 -20.32 0.09 -8.99
CA SER A 142 -21.11 -0.08 -7.76
C SER A 142 -20.63 -1.24 -6.90
N ARG A 143 -20.07 -2.31 -7.48
CA ARG A 143 -19.44 -3.39 -6.73
C ARG A 143 -18.21 -2.88 -5.97
N LEU A 144 -17.29 -2.21 -6.67
CA LEU A 144 -16.09 -1.62 -6.07
C LEU A 144 -16.43 -0.57 -5.00
N GLU A 145 -17.45 0.26 -5.23
CA GLU A 145 -17.94 1.23 -4.24
C GLU A 145 -18.39 0.54 -2.95
N ARG A 146 -19.16 -0.56 -3.04
CA ARG A 146 -19.56 -1.34 -1.86
C ARG A 146 -18.35 -1.92 -1.13
N LEU A 147 -17.39 -2.51 -1.85
CA LEU A 147 -16.19 -3.09 -1.23
C LEU A 147 -15.33 -2.02 -0.54
N HIS A 148 -15.18 -0.84 -1.14
CA HIS A 148 -14.51 0.30 -0.52
C HIS A 148 -15.31 0.89 0.66
N ALA A 149 -16.65 0.82 0.65
CA ALA A 149 -17.46 1.24 1.78
C ALA A 149 -17.32 0.31 2.98
N LEU A 150 -17.15 -1.01 2.75
CA LEU A 150 -16.84 -1.98 3.81
C LEU A 150 -15.47 -1.69 4.42
N ARG A 151 -14.46 -1.44 3.58
CA ARG A 151 -13.10 -1.08 4.02
C ARG A 151 -12.52 0.00 3.11
N PRO A 152 -12.46 1.27 3.57
CA PRO A 152 -11.92 2.38 2.78
C PRO A 152 -10.46 2.20 2.36
N SER A 153 -9.72 1.34 3.06
CA SER A 153 -8.40 0.89 2.66
C SER A 153 -8.42 0.23 1.27
N GLY A 154 -9.45 -0.55 0.92
CA GLY A 154 -9.52 -1.31 -0.32
C GLY A 154 -9.14 -2.79 -0.17
N GLU A 155 -8.94 -3.26 1.05
CA GLU A 155 -8.60 -4.67 1.33
C GLU A 155 -9.69 -5.64 0.84
N ARG A 156 -10.96 -5.24 0.94
CA ARG A 156 -12.09 -5.99 0.41
C ARG A 156 -12.16 -6.02 -1.12
N VAL A 157 -11.44 -5.13 -1.81
CA VAL A 157 -11.26 -5.22 -3.27
C VAL A 157 -10.28 -6.34 -3.64
N LEU A 158 -9.30 -6.59 -2.77
CA LEU A 158 -8.35 -7.69 -2.94
C LEU A 158 -8.95 -9.04 -2.55
N ARG A 159 -9.71 -9.06 -1.45
CA ARG A 159 -10.37 -10.25 -0.90
C ARG A 159 -11.87 -9.97 -0.65
N PRO A 160 -12.71 -10.03 -1.70
CA PRO A 160 -14.15 -9.85 -1.57
C PRO A 160 -14.77 -10.93 -0.68
N PRO A 161 -15.70 -10.61 0.23
CA PRO A 161 -16.33 -11.60 1.10
C PRO A 161 -17.06 -12.72 0.33
N GLU A 162 -17.56 -12.42 -0.86
CA GLU A 162 -18.32 -13.39 -1.68
C GLU A 162 -17.41 -14.39 -2.39
N GLU A 163 -16.10 -14.13 -2.44
CA GLU A 163 -15.09 -14.91 -3.17
C GLU A 163 -13.97 -15.42 -2.25
N THR A 164 -14.06 -15.15 -0.94
CA THR A 164 -12.99 -15.46 0.01
C THR A 164 -13.57 -16.19 1.22
N ASP A 165 -13.21 -17.46 1.35
CA ASP A 165 -13.62 -18.29 2.48
C ASP A 165 -13.00 -17.81 3.79
N SER A 166 -13.79 -17.87 4.87
CA SER A 166 -13.37 -17.57 6.24
C SER A 166 -13.45 -18.80 7.15
N PHE A 167 -12.61 -18.83 8.18
CA PHE A 167 -12.64 -19.85 9.22
C PHE A 167 -13.68 -19.50 10.29
N ALA A 168 -14.80 -20.21 10.28
CA ALA A 168 -15.90 -19.94 11.21
C ALA A 168 -15.55 -20.26 12.67
N ASP A 169 -14.74 -21.30 12.88
CA ASP A 169 -14.37 -21.84 14.19
C ASP A 169 -12.99 -22.53 14.16
N PRO A 170 -12.46 -22.98 15.32
CA PRO A 170 -11.16 -23.66 15.38
C PRO A 170 -11.07 -24.95 14.54
N ALA A 171 -12.16 -25.71 14.40
CA ALA A 171 -12.14 -26.96 13.64
C ALA A 171 -11.96 -26.69 12.13
N ALA A 172 -12.57 -25.61 11.62
CA ALA A 172 -12.35 -25.17 10.26
C ALA A 172 -10.88 -24.74 10.01
N MET A 173 -10.19 -24.21 11.03
CA MET A 173 -8.76 -23.92 10.92
C MET A 173 -7.92 -25.20 10.92
N ASP A 174 -8.23 -26.17 11.79
CA ASP A 174 -7.56 -27.47 11.81
C ASP A 174 -7.66 -28.18 10.45
N GLU A 175 -8.87 -28.24 9.87
CA GLU A 175 -9.10 -28.79 8.52
C GLU A 175 -8.28 -28.04 7.46
N ALA A 176 -8.22 -26.72 7.52
CA ALA A 176 -7.41 -25.94 6.60
C ALA A 176 -5.89 -26.21 6.73
N PHE A 177 -5.38 -26.54 7.91
CA PHE A 177 -3.99 -27.02 8.03
C PHE A 177 -3.81 -28.42 7.46
N GLU A 178 -4.77 -29.32 7.67
CA GLU A 178 -4.75 -30.68 7.12
C GLU A 178 -4.76 -30.68 5.59
N ASP A 179 -5.56 -29.80 4.99
CA ASP A 179 -5.69 -29.63 3.54
C ASP A 179 -4.54 -28.82 2.90
N GLY A 180 -3.69 -28.19 3.72
CA GLY A 180 -2.58 -27.34 3.25
C GLY A 180 -3.01 -25.93 2.83
N ASP A 181 -4.27 -25.57 3.07
CA ASP A 181 -4.82 -24.23 2.89
C ASP A 181 -4.20 -23.23 3.87
N LEU A 182 -3.81 -23.68 5.06
CA LEU A 182 -3.00 -22.92 6.02
C LEU A 182 -1.62 -23.56 6.19
N VAL A 183 -0.60 -22.71 6.24
CA VAL A 183 0.78 -23.10 6.50
C VAL A 183 1.23 -22.51 7.82
N GLN A 184 1.80 -23.35 8.67
CA GLN A 184 2.34 -22.93 9.96
C GLN A 184 3.53 -21.99 9.76
N LEU A 185 3.51 -20.84 10.45
CA LEU A 185 4.64 -19.92 10.46
C LEU A 185 5.79 -20.49 11.31
N PRO A 186 6.96 -20.75 10.73
CA PRO A 186 8.12 -21.18 11.51
C PRO A 186 8.66 -20.01 12.33
N ASN A 187 9.19 -20.29 13.52
CA ASN A 187 9.92 -19.30 14.30
C ASN A 187 11.43 -19.43 14.04
N GLU A 188 11.87 -18.99 12.86
CA GLU A 188 13.28 -19.07 12.42
C GLU A 188 13.81 -17.69 11.99
N PRO A 189 13.97 -16.73 12.93
CA PRO A 189 14.21 -15.33 12.59
C PRO A 189 15.45 -15.08 11.76
N GLU A 190 16.55 -15.79 12.04
CA GLU A 190 17.79 -15.65 11.28
C GLU A 190 17.61 -16.03 9.80
N ARG A 191 16.71 -16.97 9.52
CA ARG A 191 16.43 -17.46 8.17
C ARG A 191 15.34 -16.63 7.50
N LEU A 192 14.29 -16.27 8.23
CA LEU A 192 13.05 -15.72 7.66
C LEU A 192 12.94 -14.19 7.74
N GLY A 193 13.75 -13.53 8.56
CA GLY A 193 13.70 -12.06 8.74
C GLY A 193 12.48 -11.58 9.52
N PHE A 194 11.78 -12.47 10.23
CA PHE A 194 10.70 -12.12 11.16
C PHE A 194 10.72 -12.97 12.42
N ILE A 195 10.13 -12.41 13.48
CA ILE A 195 9.80 -13.12 14.72
C ILE A 195 8.28 -13.11 14.92
N LEU A 196 7.76 -14.16 15.56
CA LEU A 196 6.37 -14.17 16.02
C LEU A 196 6.31 -13.51 17.41
N ASP A 197 5.34 -12.62 17.62
CA ASP A 197 5.06 -12.12 18.96
C ASP A 197 4.67 -13.28 19.89
N PRO A 198 5.26 -13.41 21.10
CA PRO A 198 4.90 -14.48 22.03
C PRO A 198 3.41 -14.52 22.40
N ALA A 199 2.72 -13.37 22.35
CA ALA A 199 1.29 -13.26 22.62
C ALA A 199 0.41 -13.65 21.41
N LEU A 200 0.99 -13.88 20.22
CA LEU A 200 0.26 -14.29 19.04
C LEU A 200 -0.47 -15.62 19.29
N GLY A 201 -1.80 -15.58 19.14
CA GLY A 201 -2.71 -16.70 19.40
C GLY A 201 -3.00 -16.98 20.87
N ALA A 202 -2.35 -16.29 21.81
CA ALA A 202 -2.44 -16.60 23.23
C ALA A 202 -3.67 -16.01 23.93
N PHE A 203 -4.54 -15.27 23.23
CA PHE A 203 -5.70 -14.65 23.84
C PHE A 203 -6.72 -15.70 24.30
N GLY A 204 -6.97 -15.77 25.61
CA GLY A 204 -7.83 -16.78 26.21
C GLY A 204 -7.17 -18.15 26.40
N ALA A 205 -5.86 -18.27 26.12
CA ALA A 205 -5.12 -19.48 26.39
C ALA A 205 -5.20 -19.86 27.88
N GLY A 206 -5.34 -21.16 28.14
CA GLY A 206 -5.47 -21.72 29.50
C GLY A 206 -6.90 -21.77 30.05
N ALA A 207 -7.89 -21.24 29.32
CA ALA A 207 -9.29 -21.55 29.60
C ALA A 207 -9.64 -22.99 29.18
N GLU A 208 -10.57 -23.63 29.87
CA GLU A 208 -11.04 -24.98 29.53
C GLU A 208 -11.64 -24.98 28.11
N GLY A 209 -11.15 -25.88 27.25
CA GLY A 209 -11.56 -25.96 25.85
C GLY A 209 -10.98 -24.87 24.93
N ALA A 210 -10.03 -24.05 25.40
CA ALA A 210 -9.33 -23.11 24.53
C ALA A 210 -8.44 -23.87 23.52
N PRO A 211 -8.47 -23.52 22.22
CA PRO A 211 -7.55 -24.07 21.23
C PRO A 211 -6.09 -23.78 21.55
N ASP A 212 -5.18 -24.59 21.00
CA ASP A 212 -3.75 -24.34 21.11
C ASP A 212 -3.40 -22.99 20.44
N PRO A 213 -2.60 -22.11 21.08
CA PRO A 213 -2.19 -20.84 20.48
C PRO A 213 -1.49 -20.99 19.11
N GLY A 214 -0.86 -22.13 18.86
CA GLY A 214 -0.22 -22.51 17.60
C GLY A 214 -1.19 -22.54 16.41
N LEU A 215 -2.47 -22.81 16.64
CA LEU A 215 -3.53 -22.79 15.63
C LEU A 215 -3.63 -21.41 14.96
N TYR A 216 -3.40 -20.34 15.72
CA TYR A 216 -3.48 -18.95 15.24
C TYR A 216 -2.13 -18.41 14.74
N ARG A 217 -1.18 -19.30 14.43
CA ARG A 217 0.14 -18.97 13.88
C ARG A 217 0.29 -19.53 12.46
N GLY A 218 -0.82 -19.59 11.73
CA GLY A 218 -0.84 -19.94 10.32
C GLY A 218 -1.24 -18.77 9.42
N LEU A 219 -0.91 -18.89 8.14
CA LEU A 219 -1.38 -18.04 7.06
C LEU A 219 -1.60 -18.89 5.81
N ARG A 220 -2.43 -18.40 4.89
CA ARG A 220 -2.50 -19.01 3.55
C ARG A 220 -1.16 -18.86 2.81
N PRO A 221 -0.79 -19.79 1.91
CA PRO A 221 0.52 -19.78 1.23
C PRO A 221 0.91 -18.44 0.61
N GLU A 222 -0.03 -17.77 -0.04
CA GLU A 222 0.16 -16.47 -0.70
C GLU A 222 0.53 -15.38 0.31
N ALA A 223 -0.10 -15.39 1.49
CA ALA A 223 0.20 -14.46 2.56
C ALA A 223 1.54 -14.77 3.23
N VAL A 224 1.92 -16.05 3.35
CA VAL A 224 3.28 -16.44 3.74
C VAL A 224 4.31 -15.92 2.74
N ALA A 225 4.08 -16.10 1.44
CA ALA A 225 4.98 -15.62 0.39
C ALA A 225 5.11 -14.09 0.40
N ALA A 226 3.99 -13.37 0.60
CA ALA A 226 4.01 -11.92 0.78
C ALA A 226 4.82 -11.49 2.02
N LEU A 227 4.61 -12.14 3.17
CA LEU A 227 5.38 -11.88 4.40
C LEU A 227 6.88 -12.11 4.18
N LEU A 228 7.26 -13.23 3.56
CA LEU A 228 8.66 -13.57 3.29
C LEU A 228 9.31 -12.62 2.29
N TYR A 229 8.61 -12.25 1.23
CA TYR A 229 9.11 -11.25 0.28
C TYR A 229 9.34 -9.92 0.98
N ILE A 230 8.38 -9.49 1.81
CA ILE A 230 8.49 -8.25 2.59
C ILE A 230 9.73 -8.27 3.48
N THR A 231 9.90 -9.31 4.29
CA THR A 231 11.00 -9.38 5.26
C THR A 231 12.35 -9.44 4.56
N LYS A 232 12.45 -10.19 3.46
CA LYS A 232 13.69 -10.33 2.68
C LYS A 232 14.05 -9.06 1.92
N GLU A 233 13.07 -8.36 1.36
CA GLU A 233 13.34 -7.09 0.70
C GLU A 233 13.70 -5.98 1.70
N VAL A 234 13.09 -5.98 2.89
CA VAL A 234 13.49 -5.07 3.97
C VAL A 234 14.93 -5.36 4.40
N GLU A 235 15.29 -6.63 4.58
CA GLU A 235 16.65 -7.05 4.90
C GLU A 235 17.65 -6.64 3.79
N ARG A 236 17.29 -6.83 2.51
CA ARG A 236 18.11 -6.43 1.36
C ARG A 236 18.38 -4.92 1.34
N VAL A 237 17.39 -4.12 1.71
CA VAL A 237 17.47 -2.64 1.67
C VAL A 237 18.10 -2.04 2.92
N ALA A 238 17.75 -2.52 4.11
CA ALA A 238 18.16 -1.95 5.39
C ALA A 238 19.35 -2.67 6.04
N GLY A 239 19.71 -3.87 5.54
CA GLY A 239 20.56 -4.83 6.23
C GLY A 239 19.75 -5.74 7.16
N ARG A 240 20.44 -6.73 7.77
CA ARG A 240 19.81 -7.73 8.66
C ARG A 240 18.88 -7.08 9.68
N SER A 241 17.61 -7.49 9.64
CA SER A 241 16.55 -6.99 10.51
C SER A 241 15.46 -8.03 10.69
N GLU A 242 14.74 -7.94 11.80
CA GLU A 242 13.60 -8.79 12.10
C GLU A 242 12.36 -7.91 12.22
N LEU A 243 11.32 -8.24 11.46
CA LEU A 243 9.99 -7.66 11.65
C LEU A 243 9.21 -8.52 12.65
N ARG A 244 8.46 -7.90 13.57
CA ARG A 244 7.63 -8.65 14.53
C ARG A 244 6.23 -8.81 13.97
N VAL A 245 5.81 -10.06 13.79
CA VAL A 245 4.43 -10.42 13.40
C VAL A 245 3.57 -10.49 14.66
N THR A 246 2.55 -9.64 14.74
CA THR A 246 1.66 -9.49 15.90
C THR A 246 0.28 -10.11 15.68
N GLY A 247 -0.10 -10.34 14.42
CA GLY A 247 -1.36 -10.97 14.03
C GLY A 247 -1.20 -11.86 12.79
N ALA A 248 -2.00 -12.92 12.72
CA ALA A 248 -2.02 -13.91 11.64
C ALA A 248 -3.46 -14.46 11.45
N ALA A 249 -3.63 -15.64 10.84
CA ALA A 249 -4.95 -16.23 10.67
C ALA A 249 -5.64 -16.51 12.02
N ARG A 250 -6.95 -16.29 12.09
CA ARG A 250 -7.77 -16.58 13.29
C ARG A 250 -9.20 -16.91 12.94
N ASP A 251 -9.88 -17.75 13.72
CA ASP A 251 -11.30 -18.00 13.49
C ASP A 251 -12.15 -16.78 13.87
N GLU A 252 -13.37 -16.71 13.32
CA GLU A 252 -14.29 -15.61 13.61
C GLU A 252 -14.62 -15.48 15.10
N GLY A 253 -14.70 -16.60 15.83
CA GLY A 253 -14.93 -16.63 17.26
C GLY A 253 -13.79 -15.97 18.03
N TYR A 254 -12.54 -16.30 17.73
CA TYR A 254 -11.37 -15.63 18.30
C TYR A 254 -11.36 -14.14 17.99
N GLY A 255 -11.63 -13.75 16.75
CA GLY A 255 -11.75 -12.36 16.33
C GLY A 255 -12.82 -11.57 17.11
N ARG A 256 -14.02 -12.14 17.27
CA ARG A 256 -15.11 -11.54 18.07
C ARG A 256 -14.71 -11.35 19.53
N ARG A 257 -13.99 -12.31 20.13
CA ARG A 257 -13.54 -12.21 21.53
C ARG A 257 -12.48 -11.10 21.71
N LEU A 258 -11.55 -10.96 20.76
CA LEU A 258 -10.58 -9.87 20.76
C LEU A 258 -11.27 -8.50 20.66
N ALA A 259 -12.21 -8.36 19.72
CA ALA A 259 -12.98 -7.13 19.55
C ALA A 259 -13.78 -6.76 20.81
N ALA A 260 -14.47 -7.73 21.41
CA ALA A 260 -15.21 -7.54 22.65
C ALA A 260 -14.32 -7.11 23.83
N ALA A 261 -13.05 -7.54 23.84
CA ALA A 261 -12.06 -7.14 24.83
C ALA A 261 -11.38 -5.79 24.54
N GLY A 262 -11.75 -5.10 23.46
CA GLY A 262 -11.10 -3.86 23.02
C GLY A 262 -9.65 -4.07 22.57
N ARG A 263 -9.30 -5.28 22.12
CA ARG A 263 -7.96 -5.66 21.66
C ARG A 263 -7.86 -5.89 20.15
N ALA A 264 -8.95 -5.70 19.43
CA ALA A 264 -8.90 -5.48 17.99
C ALA A 264 -8.72 -3.96 17.78
N GLU A 265 -7.48 -3.50 17.67
CA GLU A 265 -7.23 -2.13 17.22
C GLU A 265 -7.71 -2.00 15.76
N GLY A 266 -8.18 -0.82 15.36
CA GLY A 266 -8.50 -0.52 13.95
C GLY A 266 -9.72 -1.21 13.32
N GLU A 267 -10.24 -2.30 13.88
CA GLU A 267 -11.36 -3.05 13.32
C GLU A 267 -12.71 -2.60 13.92
N PRO A 268 -13.70 -2.18 13.09
CA PRO A 268 -15.06 -2.06 13.55
C PRO A 268 -15.53 -3.41 14.13
N ALA A 269 -16.27 -3.38 15.24
CA ALA A 269 -16.81 -4.59 15.89
C ALA A 269 -17.65 -5.50 14.97
N SER A 270 -18.01 -5.03 13.76
CA SER A 270 -18.69 -5.79 12.73
C SER A 270 -17.79 -6.66 11.86
N GLU A 271 -16.46 -6.48 11.80
CA GLU A 271 -15.62 -7.26 10.85
C GLU A 271 -14.19 -7.61 11.33
N PRO A 272 -14.04 -8.52 12.32
CA PRO A 272 -12.82 -9.30 12.59
C PRO A 272 -12.34 -10.22 11.43
N ALA A 273 -12.94 -10.06 10.24
CA ALA A 273 -13.14 -11.09 9.24
C ALA A 273 -11.97 -11.28 8.25
N LEU A 274 -11.07 -10.30 8.10
CA LEU A 274 -9.97 -10.44 7.14
C LEU A 274 -8.91 -11.44 7.64
N HIS A 275 -8.54 -11.39 8.92
CA HIS A 275 -7.71 -12.45 9.53
C HIS A 275 -8.38 -13.83 9.48
N ALA A 276 -9.72 -13.87 9.49
CA ALA A 276 -10.46 -15.12 9.32
C ALA A 276 -10.35 -15.72 7.92
N THR A 277 -9.84 -14.99 6.93
CA THR A 277 -9.54 -15.56 5.62
C THR A 277 -8.16 -16.21 5.54
N GLY A 278 -7.28 -15.94 6.50
CA GLY A 278 -5.88 -16.36 6.47
C GLY A 278 -4.98 -15.60 5.47
N PHE A 279 -5.52 -14.61 4.74
CA PHE A 279 -4.74 -13.75 3.84
C PHE A 279 -4.14 -12.50 4.50
N SER A 280 -4.46 -12.26 5.78
CA SER A 280 -4.04 -11.05 6.49
C SER A 280 -3.15 -11.35 7.69
N PHE A 281 -2.19 -10.46 7.91
CA PHE A 281 -1.25 -10.49 9.02
C PHE A 281 -0.86 -9.08 9.44
N ASP A 282 -0.42 -8.94 10.69
CA ASP A 282 -0.05 -7.65 11.26
C ASP A 282 1.44 -7.63 11.59
N ILE A 283 2.08 -6.50 11.31
CA ILE A 283 3.47 -6.26 11.65
C ILE A 283 3.56 -5.07 12.60
N ALA A 284 4.22 -5.25 13.74
CA ALA A 284 4.40 -4.20 14.72
C ALA A 284 5.14 -2.98 14.14
N ARG A 285 4.75 -1.79 14.60
CA ARG A 285 5.37 -0.51 14.20
C ARG A 285 6.59 -0.14 15.06
N ASP A 286 7.15 -1.09 15.80
CA ASP A 286 8.37 -0.93 16.59
C ASP A 286 9.62 -1.36 15.80
N TYR A 287 10.20 -0.39 15.08
CA TYR A 287 11.37 -0.66 14.24
C TYR A 287 12.68 -0.55 15.02
N PRO A 288 13.67 -1.42 14.77
CA PRO A 288 15.00 -1.31 15.39
C PRO A 288 15.69 0.03 15.09
N ASN A 289 15.44 0.60 13.90
CA ASN A 289 15.99 1.88 13.50
C ASN A 289 15.21 2.51 12.33
N ARG A 290 15.54 3.77 12.02
CA ARG A 290 14.90 4.52 10.93
C ARG A 290 15.10 3.88 9.54
N ARG A 291 16.21 3.16 9.30
CA ARG A 291 16.48 2.52 7.99
C ARG A 291 15.49 1.39 7.72
N VAL A 292 15.25 0.51 8.71
CA VAL A 292 14.25 -0.56 8.63
C VAL A 292 12.85 0.01 8.38
N ARG A 293 12.46 1.05 9.13
CA ARG A 293 11.16 1.72 8.93
C ARG A 293 10.99 2.24 7.49
N LEU A 294 12.01 2.88 6.93
CA LEU A 294 11.95 3.43 5.58
C LEU A 294 11.98 2.35 4.50
N ALA A 295 12.78 1.29 4.71
CA ALA A 295 12.80 0.12 3.83
C ALA A 295 11.43 -0.57 3.79
N PHE A 296 10.81 -0.74 4.96
CA PHE A 296 9.49 -1.37 5.05
C PHE A 296 8.43 -0.53 4.34
N ALA A 297 8.38 0.78 4.59
CA ALA A 297 7.47 1.69 3.87
C ALA A 297 7.67 1.63 2.34
N TYR A 298 8.94 1.58 1.88
CA TYR A 298 9.28 1.41 0.48
C TYR A 298 8.70 0.11 -0.10
N VAL A 299 8.94 -1.03 0.56
CA VAL A 299 8.47 -2.34 0.08
C VAL A 299 6.94 -2.40 0.03
N LEU A 300 6.28 -1.94 1.10
CA LEU A 300 4.82 -1.95 1.17
C LEU A 300 4.16 -1.17 0.03
N GLU A 301 4.73 -0.03 -0.34
CA GLU A 301 4.20 0.77 -1.42
C GLU A 301 4.42 0.14 -2.79
N ARG A 302 5.58 -0.49 -3.02
CA ARG A 302 5.85 -1.21 -4.27
C ARG A 302 4.86 -2.34 -4.47
N LEU A 303 4.68 -3.17 -3.46
CA LEU A 303 3.73 -4.28 -3.52
C LEU A 303 2.29 -3.79 -3.69
N ARG A 304 1.90 -2.69 -3.02
CA ARG A 304 0.59 -2.07 -3.22
C ARG A 304 0.37 -1.56 -4.64
N SER A 305 1.39 -0.93 -5.25
CA SER A 305 1.30 -0.45 -6.64
C SER A 305 1.14 -1.57 -7.66
N LEU A 306 1.55 -2.79 -7.30
CA LEU A 306 1.44 -4.00 -8.12
C LEU A 306 0.22 -4.85 -7.74
N ARG A 307 -0.67 -4.35 -6.87
CA ARG A 307 -1.86 -5.08 -6.37
C ARG A 307 -1.52 -6.40 -5.64
N VAL A 308 -0.26 -6.57 -5.22
CA VAL A 308 0.20 -7.76 -4.49
C VAL A 308 -0.30 -7.74 -3.04
N ILE A 309 -0.37 -6.57 -2.42
CA ILE A 309 -0.92 -6.39 -1.08
C ILE A 309 -1.76 -5.12 -0.99
N HIS A 310 -2.54 -5.02 0.08
CA HIS A 310 -2.94 -3.75 0.67
C HIS A 310 -2.43 -3.66 2.10
N HIS A 311 -2.29 -2.44 2.64
CA HIS A 311 -1.97 -2.24 4.05
C HIS A 311 -2.68 -1.04 4.67
N VAL A 312 -2.83 -1.05 5.99
CA VAL A 312 -3.41 0.02 6.81
C VAL A 312 -2.49 0.30 7.99
N TYR A 313 -2.25 1.58 8.28
CA TYR A 313 -1.49 1.98 9.46
C TYR A 313 -2.42 2.09 10.67
N GLU A 314 -2.19 1.26 11.67
CA GLU A 314 -2.87 1.29 12.97
C GLU A 314 -1.91 1.79 14.06
N PRO A 315 -2.37 2.22 15.25
CA PRO A 315 -1.49 2.83 16.25
C PRO A 315 -0.26 1.97 16.59
N GLY A 316 -0.44 0.68 16.87
CA GLY A 316 0.63 -0.25 17.22
C GLY A 316 1.21 -1.08 16.07
N GLU A 317 0.46 -1.28 14.99
CA GLU A 317 0.79 -2.24 13.93
C GLU A 317 0.42 -1.74 12.53
N ILE A 318 0.92 -2.45 11.53
CA ILE A 318 0.50 -2.31 10.13
C ILE A 318 -0.23 -3.59 9.78
N HIS A 319 -1.54 -3.46 9.55
CA HIS A 319 -2.37 -4.53 9.04
C HIS A 319 -2.11 -4.69 7.54
N ILE A 320 -1.83 -5.90 7.09
CA ILE A 320 -1.47 -6.23 5.70
C ILE A 320 -2.38 -7.34 5.22
N THR A 321 -2.96 -7.17 4.03
CA THR A 321 -3.79 -8.16 3.36
C THR A 321 -3.15 -8.54 2.02
N ALA A 322 -2.84 -9.81 1.82
CA ALA A 322 -2.33 -10.33 0.56
C ALA A 322 -3.43 -10.33 -0.52
N GLY A 323 -3.13 -9.76 -1.68
CA GLY A 323 -4.02 -9.75 -2.84
C GLY A 323 -3.87 -10.97 -3.73
N PRO A 324 -4.67 -11.07 -4.79
CA PRO A 324 -4.62 -12.20 -5.73
C PRO A 324 -3.32 -12.25 -6.54
N ASP A 325 -2.60 -11.14 -6.68
CA ASP A 325 -1.30 -11.14 -7.37
C ASP A 325 -0.14 -11.62 -6.46
N ALA A 326 -0.41 -11.97 -5.19
CA ALA A 326 0.58 -12.54 -4.29
C ALA A 326 1.00 -13.97 -4.68
N ASP A 327 0.19 -14.68 -5.47
CA ASP A 327 0.52 -16.00 -6.01
C ASP A 327 1.84 -15.98 -6.80
N ARG A 328 2.15 -14.84 -7.44
CA ARG A 328 3.42 -14.63 -8.17
C ARG A 328 4.65 -14.69 -7.26
N LEU A 329 4.47 -14.51 -5.95
CA LEU A 329 5.55 -14.59 -4.96
C LEU A 329 5.81 -16.04 -4.52
N LEU A 330 4.87 -16.97 -4.73
CA LEU A 330 5.07 -18.38 -4.41
C LEU A 330 6.25 -18.96 -5.18
N GLU A 331 6.39 -18.61 -6.45
CA GLU A 331 7.51 -19.02 -7.31
C GLU A 331 8.88 -18.51 -6.80
N LEU A 332 8.88 -17.42 -6.03
CA LEU A 332 10.09 -16.82 -5.48
C LEU A 332 10.48 -17.42 -4.12
N GLN A 333 9.58 -18.15 -3.46
CA GLN A 333 9.76 -18.57 -2.08
C GLN A 333 11.03 -19.41 -1.86
N GLU A 334 11.31 -20.36 -2.77
CA GLU A 334 12.53 -21.19 -2.72
C GLU A 334 13.81 -20.37 -2.91
N THR A 335 13.75 -19.29 -3.69
CA THR A 335 14.88 -18.40 -3.94
C THR A 335 15.11 -17.44 -2.76
N LEU A 336 14.02 -16.93 -2.17
CA LEU A 336 14.05 -16.00 -1.05
C LEU A 336 14.50 -16.68 0.24
N VAL A 337 14.17 -17.96 0.39
CA VAL A 337 14.47 -18.73 1.59
C VAL A 337 15.03 -20.10 1.18
N PRO A 338 16.36 -20.23 1.01
CA PRO A 338 16.98 -21.50 0.65
C PRO A 338 16.59 -22.61 1.63
N ALA A 339 16.43 -23.83 1.09
CA ALA A 339 16.19 -25.02 1.90
C ALA A 339 17.31 -25.21 2.93
N ARG A 340 17.00 -25.85 4.05
CA ARG A 340 18.02 -26.26 5.03
C ARG A 340 19.00 -27.20 4.31
N GLY A 341 20.26 -26.77 4.23
CA GLY A 341 21.37 -27.60 3.76
C GLY A 341 21.79 -28.65 4.76
#